data_AF-A0A6C0D231-F1
#
_entry.id   AF-A0A6C0D231-F1
#
_cell.length_a   1.000
_cell.length_b   1.000
_cell.length_c   1.000
_cell.angle_alpha   90.00
_cell.angle_beta   90.00
_cell.angle_gamma   90.00
#
_symmetry.space_group_name_H-M   'P 1'
#
loop_
_entity.id
_entity.type
_entity.pdbx_description
1 polymer ?
#
loop_
_entity_poly.entity_id
_entity_poly.type
_entity_poly.pdbx_seq_one_letter_code
_entity_poly.pdbx_strand_id
1 'polypeptide(L)'
;MSDEKNYEVLYKLEKLKNKIYREIIEKNTNIVLGDILVENEEGLHVYLYNGLNNIPVFIHEYLNEDSSTDIGKVVSNTLKKSKSKHKFRPFKNAINTQDRTIDEDKIKAIENTIISEKEIFGNTDDIVPQFNILFDKLRTSRIYNGIIDDIKSLRLKLIGTIKLSEYIDLLKSHVTLFTDIFKEKQYLERKIIQIINKGLSPLEGRIIFYGNYINTTIEIDEMQKFDKSLSIGINFPKSYEPFNKITFIQQFQNYSSVLFPIKTNIERYLFNRYGFYNVIYFQAPKSTDDDPYSFYIIDKIDKGKICWIMDTRLEDLSNYIIANVKPYLISTFRRIYKDIFNDNEYRSDYMYKSAITSTDCEQILQNIFTLNNNKIFCRELRAIVKNRATHVATTNDKFNIYGDDLMQKKRLSSNKEEFDIVHTIKLIFDGITSEQAVDFYRNRT
;
A
#
# COMPACT_ATOMS: atom_id res chain seq x y z
N MET A 1 29.25 42.72 25.38
CA MET A 1 29.00 42.21 26.75
C MET A 1 27.51 42.02 27.09
N SER A 2 26.55 42.74 26.50
CA SER A 2 25.11 42.45 26.70
C SER A 2 24.63 41.23 25.92
N ASP A 3 25.19 40.99 24.74
CA ASP A 3 24.66 39.99 23.81
C ASP A 3 25.11 38.56 24.16
N GLU A 4 26.32 38.38 24.66
CA GLU A 4 26.83 37.07 25.14
C GLU A 4 25.99 36.48 26.27
N LYS A 5 25.57 37.33 27.22
CA LYS A 5 24.67 36.89 28.30
C LYS A 5 23.31 36.45 27.76
N ASN A 6 22.86 37.06 26.67
CA ASN A 6 21.57 36.72 26.05
C ASN A 6 21.65 35.37 25.33
N TYR A 7 22.76 35.10 24.63
CA TYR A 7 23.01 33.79 24.02
C TYR A 7 23.13 32.66 25.05
N GLU A 8 23.77 32.91 26.19
CA GLU A 8 23.89 31.90 27.25
C GLU A 8 22.53 31.51 27.84
N VAL A 9 21.62 32.48 28.00
CA VAL A 9 20.25 32.24 28.47
C VAL A 9 19.43 31.47 27.44
N LEU A 10 19.50 31.85 26.16
CA LEU A 10 18.81 31.16 25.08
C LEU A 10 19.29 29.71 24.94
N TYR A 11 20.61 29.48 25.05
CA TYR A 11 21.19 28.15 25.00
C TYR A 11 20.73 27.26 26.18
N LYS A 12 20.66 27.80 27.40
CA LYS A 12 20.13 27.09 28.57
C LYS A 12 18.65 26.72 28.40
N LEU A 13 17.85 27.64 27.83
CA LEU A 13 16.44 27.38 27.53
C LEU A 13 16.27 26.26 26.49
N GLU A 14 17.09 26.27 25.44
CA GLU A 14 17.01 25.25 24.39
C GLU A 14 17.46 23.87 24.89
N LYS A 15 18.51 23.82 25.73
CA LYS A 15 18.89 22.59 26.44
C LYS A 15 17.77 22.03 27.31
N LEU A 16 17.02 22.90 28.00
CA LEU A 16 15.90 22.49 28.83
C LEU A 16 14.75 21.94 27.98
N LYS A 17 14.39 22.60 26.87
CA LYS A 17 13.38 22.08 25.92
C LYS A 17 13.76 20.71 25.38
N ASN A 18 15.01 20.54 24.93
CA ASN A 18 15.51 19.26 24.42
C ASN A 18 15.44 18.16 25.48
N LYS A 19 15.73 18.47 26.75
CA LYS A 19 15.55 17.52 27.86
C LYS A 19 14.09 17.11 28.04
N ILE A 20 13.17 18.08 28.01
CA ILE A 20 11.73 17.82 28.15
C ILE A 20 11.22 16.97 26.97
N TYR A 21 11.58 17.31 25.73
CA TYR A 21 11.19 16.53 24.56
C TYR A 21 11.79 15.11 24.58
N ARG A 22 13.04 14.98 25.04
CA ARG A 22 13.67 13.67 25.23
C ARG A 22 12.87 12.81 26.20
N GLU A 23 12.52 13.35 27.37
CA GLU A 23 11.71 12.64 28.34
C GLU A 23 10.32 12.29 27.80
N ILE A 24 9.68 13.17 27.04
CA ILE A 24 8.37 12.90 26.41
C ILE A 24 8.50 11.76 25.39
N ILE A 25 9.51 11.78 24.52
CA ILE A 25 9.71 10.77 23.48
C ILE A 25 10.03 9.42 24.13
N GLU A 26 11.00 9.37 25.03
CA GLU A 26 11.44 8.13 25.68
C GLU A 26 10.35 7.52 26.59
N LYS A 27 9.47 8.36 27.17
CA LYS A 27 8.36 7.88 28.01
C LYS A 27 7.17 7.36 27.20
N ASN A 28 6.92 7.93 26.02
CA ASN A 28 5.73 7.63 25.22
C ASN A 28 6.00 6.76 23.99
N THR A 29 7.26 6.53 23.66
CA THR A 29 7.68 5.71 22.50
C THR A 29 8.73 4.68 22.93
N ASN A 30 9.09 3.76 22.03
CA ASN A 30 10.21 2.84 22.24
C ASN A 30 11.54 3.41 21.67
N ILE A 31 11.58 4.70 21.36
CA ILE A 31 12.72 5.36 20.76
C ILE A 31 13.63 5.85 21.89
N VAL A 32 14.85 5.32 21.94
CA VAL A 32 15.94 5.87 22.76
C VAL A 32 16.67 6.88 21.90
N LEU A 33 16.57 8.18 22.23
CA LEU A 33 17.13 9.22 21.37
C LEU A 33 18.65 9.16 21.28
N GLY A 34 19.32 8.62 22.30
CA GLY A 34 20.77 8.34 22.27
C GLY A 34 21.19 7.30 21.22
N ASP A 35 20.26 6.46 20.75
CA ASP A 35 20.52 5.49 19.68
C ASP A 35 20.26 6.09 18.28
N ILE A 36 19.51 7.20 18.21
CA ILE A 36 19.20 7.92 16.98
C ILE A 36 20.22 9.03 16.74
N LEU A 37 20.65 9.73 17.78
CA LEU A 37 21.54 10.88 17.69
C LEU A 37 22.76 10.63 18.56
N VAL A 38 23.88 10.33 17.91
CA VAL A 38 25.19 10.20 18.55
C VAL A 38 26.03 11.38 18.12
N GLU A 39 26.36 12.24 19.08
CA GLU A 39 27.30 13.34 18.90
C GLU A 39 28.67 12.86 19.40
N ASN A 40 29.68 12.90 18.54
CA ASN A 40 31.07 12.62 18.89
C ASN A 40 31.98 13.72 18.30
N GLU A 41 33.29 13.56 18.45
CA GLU A 41 34.27 14.54 17.93
C GLU A 41 34.27 14.64 16.39
N GLU A 42 33.75 13.64 15.67
CA GLU A 42 33.68 13.59 14.20
C GLU A 42 32.39 14.22 13.63
N GLY A 43 31.41 14.51 14.49
CA GLY A 43 30.19 15.22 14.12
C GLY A 43 28.90 14.61 14.69
N LEU A 44 27.79 14.91 14.02
CA LEU A 44 26.46 14.47 14.42
C LEU A 44 26.00 13.28 13.57
N HIS A 45 25.90 12.11 14.18
CA HIS A 45 25.43 10.90 13.52
C HIS A 45 23.94 10.67 13.80
N VAL A 46 23.14 10.61 12.72
CA VAL A 46 21.70 10.32 12.81
C VAL A 46 21.41 8.91 12.30
N TYR A 47 20.97 8.01 13.17
CA TYR A 47 20.60 6.65 12.80
C TYR A 47 19.09 6.53 12.55
N LEU A 48 18.72 6.03 11.37
CA LEU A 48 17.31 5.73 11.06
C LEU A 48 16.84 4.52 11.86
N TYR A 49 15.91 4.74 12.80
CA TYR A 49 15.30 3.67 13.58
C TYR A 49 14.24 2.92 12.74
N ASN A 50 14.68 1.98 11.91
CA ASN A 50 13.79 1.13 11.10
C ASN A 50 13.67 -0.31 11.60
N GLY A 51 13.96 -0.55 12.89
CA GLY A 51 13.70 -1.82 13.58
C GLY A 51 14.45 -3.07 13.06
N LEU A 52 15.14 -2.98 11.91
CA LEU A 52 15.80 -4.11 11.25
C LEU A 52 17.21 -3.79 10.74
N ASN A 53 17.63 -2.52 10.60
CA ASN A 53 19.02 -2.11 10.34
C ASN A 53 19.21 -0.63 10.69
N ASN A 54 20.27 -0.29 11.43
CA ASN A 54 20.68 1.09 11.67
C ASN A 54 21.46 1.58 10.45
N ILE A 55 20.84 2.41 9.61
CA ILE A 55 21.55 3.10 8.52
C ILE A 55 22.02 4.45 9.08
N PRO A 56 23.34 4.70 9.19
CA PRO A 56 23.83 6.02 9.57
C PRO A 56 23.57 7.01 8.43
N VAL A 57 22.94 8.13 8.77
CA VAL A 57 22.86 9.33 7.94
C VAL A 57 23.85 10.33 8.54
N PHE A 58 24.87 10.65 7.76
CA PHE A 58 25.90 11.61 8.16
C PHE A 58 25.41 13.02 7.83
N ILE A 59 25.35 13.87 8.85
CA ILE A 59 25.18 15.32 8.65
C ILE A 59 26.55 15.93 8.88
N HIS A 60 27.36 16.00 7.82
CA HIS A 60 28.61 16.74 7.86
C HIS A 60 28.26 18.23 7.77
N GLU A 61 28.32 18.94 8.89
CA GLU A 61 28.70 20.35 8.83
C GLU A 61 30.21 20.41 8.54
N TYR A 62 30.60 21.25 7.57
CA TYR A 62 31.98 21.43 7.09
C TYR A 62 33.00 21.41 8.23
N LEU A 63 33.70 20.29 8.39
CA LEU A 63 34.93 20.19 9.16
C LEU A 63 36.00 19.60 8.23
N ASN A 64 37.14 20.28 8.22
CA ASN A 64 38.22 20.14 7.27
C ASN A 64 38.81 18.72 7.20
N GLU A 65 39.49 18.51 6.08
CA GLU A 65 40.17 17.31 5.57
C GLU A 65 41.03 16.51 6.59
N ASP A 66 41.18 15.23 6.23
CA ASP A 66 42.17 14.25 6.69
C ASP A 66 41.92 13.52 8.02
N SER A 67 41.24 12.37 7.95
CA SER A 67 41.88 11.06 8.21
C SER A 67 40.86 9.91 8.16
N SER A 68 41.25 8.83 7.49
CA SER A 68 40.54 7.56 7.42
C SER A 68 40.87 6.66 8.62
N THR A 69 39.86 6.05 9.25
CA THR A 69 40.06 4.82 10.04
C THR A 69 38.84 3.89 10.07
N ASP A 70 39.14 2.60 10.12
CA ASP A 70 38.27 1.42 10.04
C ASP A 70 37.18 1.32 11.11
N ILE A 71 36.01 0.79 10.72
CA ILE A 71 34.85 0.55 11.59
C ILE A 71 35.00 -0.79 12.32
N GLY A 72 35.27 -0.71 13.62
CA GLY A 72 35.19 -1.83 14.57
C GLY A 72 33.74 -2.25 14.88
N LYS A 73 33.54 -3.57 14.96
CA LYS A 73 32.28 -4.24 15.34
C LYS A 73 31.77 -3.76 16.71
N VAL A 74 30.56 -3.20 16.75
CA VAL A 74 29.84 -2.90 18.01
C VAL A 74 28.95 -4.08 18.40
N VAL A 75 29.16 -4.54 19.63
CA VAL A 75 28.49 -5.63 20.33
C VAL A 75 27.01 -5.31 20.58
N SER A 76 26.12 -6.21 20.18
CA SER A 76 24.68 -6.10 20.41
C SER A 76 24.30 -6.55 21.83
N ASN A 77 24.12 -5.58 22.73
CA ASN A 77 23.45 -5.82 24.00
C ASN A 77 21.93 -5.84 23.79
N THR A 78 21.34 -7.03 23.91
CA THR A 78 19.89 -7.25 23.81
C THR A 78 19.21 -6.85 25.13
N LEU A 79 18.63 -5.66 25.17
CA LEU A 79 17.76 -5.22 26.28
C LEU A 79 16.27 -5.40 25.96
N LYS A 80 15.56 -5.93 26.95
CA LYS A 80 14.17 -6.41 26.89
C LYS A 80 13.18 -5.23 26.78
N LYS A 81 12.39 -5.22 25.68
CA LYS A 81 11.26 -4.31 25.43
C LYS A 81 10.22 -4.32 26.57
N SER A 82 9.91 -3.17 27.16
CA SER A 82 8.78 -3.01 28.09
C SER A 82 7.46 -2.92 27.31
N LYS A 83 6.88 -4.08 26.95
CA LYS A 83 5.54 -4.12 26.37
C LYS A 83 4.51 -3.77 27.46
N SER A 84 3.92 -2.57 27.37
CA SER A 84 2.67 -2.27 28.07
C SER A 84 1.64 -3.33 27.68
N LYS A 85 1.27 -4.20 28.62
CA LYS A 85 0.34 -5.31 28.35
C LYS A 85 -1.08 -4.76 28.37
N HIS A 86 -1.70 -4.61 27.18
CA HIS A 86 -3.14 -4.35 27.08
C HIS A 86 -3.92 -5.42 27.87
N LYS A 87 -4.86 -4.97 28.71
CA LYS A 87 -5.74 -5.86 29.50
C LYS A 87 -7.00 -6.13 28.67
N PHE A 88 -7.19 -7.37 28.23
CA PHE A 88 -8.36 -7.79 27.46
C PHE A 88 -9.45 -8.38 28.36
N ARG A 89 -10.71 -8.03 28.11
CA ARG A 89 -11.87 -8.45 28.93
C ARG A 89 -13.05 -8.90 28.04
N PRO A 90 -13.90 -9.83 28.51
CA PRO A 90 -15.14 -10.17 27.81
C PRO A 90 -16.18 -9.06 27.96
N PHE A 91 -17.02 -8.85 26.94
CA PHE A 91 -18.07 -7.84 26.98
C PHE A 91 -19.36 -8.38 27.60
N LYS A 92 -19.54 -8.23 28.91
CA LYS A 92 -20.61 -8.91 29.67
C LYS A 92 -22.04 -8.64 29.17
N ASN A 93 -22.31 -7.51 28.52
CA ASN A 93 -23.68 -7.04 28.24
C ASN A 93 -24.20 -7.37 26.83
N ALA A 94 -23.40 -7.98 25.95
CA ALA A 94 -23.83 -8.34 24.58
C ALA A 94 -23.17 -9.61 24.03
N ILE A 95 -22.88 -10.58 24.90
CA ILE A 95 -22.35 -11.88 24.48
C ILE A 95 -23.52 -12.74 23.99
N ASN A 96 -23.45 -13.15 22.72
CA ASN A 96 -24.17 -14.32 22.27
C ASN A 96 -23.46 -15.57 22.83
N THR A 97 -24.21 -16.41 23.54
CA THR A 97 -23.71 -17.65 24.15
C THR A 97 -23.50 -18.77 23.13
N GLN A 98 -23.96 -18.60 21.89
CA GLN A 98 -23.64 -19.55 20.82
C GLN A 98 -22.15 -19.43 20.47
N ASP A 99 -21.43 -20.53 20.64
CA ASP A 99 -20.08 -20.66 20.13
C ASP A 99 -20.10 -20.52 18.60
N ARG A 100 -19.11 -19.80 18.05
CA ARG A 100 -18.93 -19.75 16.60
C ARG A 100 -18.51 -21.13 16.11
N THR A 101 -19.44 -21.88 15.55
CA THR A 101 -19.10 -23.07 14.77
C THR A 101 -18.51 -22.62 13.44
N ILE A 102 -17.35 -23.18 13.09
CA ILE A 102 -16.80 -23.02 11.74
C ILE A 102 -17.67 -23.87 10.82
N ASP A 103 -18.31 -23.21 9.86
CA ASP A 103 -19.10 -23.88 8.83
C ASP A 103 -18.15 -24.38 7.73
N GLU A 104 -17.66 -25.62 7.89
CA GLU A 104 -16.75 -26.25 6.92
C GLU A 104 -17.39 -26.40 5.54
N ASP A 105 -18.71 -26.59 5.48
CA ASP A 105 -19.44 -26.74 4.21
C ASP A 105 -19.50 -25.41 3.46
N LYS A 106 -19.69 -24.29 4.17
CA LYS A 106 -19.57 -22.95 3.59
C LYS A 106 -18.16 -22.68 3.07
N ILE A 107 -17.11 -23.08 3.81
CA ILE A 107 -15.72 -22.92 3.34
C ILE A 107 -15.50 -23.72 2.06
N LYS A 108 -15.90 -24.99 2.02
CA LYS A 108 -15.80 -25.85 0.82
C LYS A 108 -16.59 -25.28 -0.37
N ALA A 109 -17.79 -24.76 -0.14
CA ALA A 109 -18.60 -24.13 -1.20
C ALA A 109 -17.90 -22.90 -1.82
N ILE A 110 -17.27 -22.07 -0.98
CA ILE A 110 -16.48 -20.92 -1.44
C ILE A 110 -15.25 -21.40 -2.21
N GLU A 111 -14.56 -22.44 -1.75
CA GLU A 111 -13.40 -23.01 -2.45
C GLU A 111 -13.77 -23.57 -3.83
N ASN A 112 -14.87 -24.32 -3.92
CA ASN A 112 -15.36 -24.83 -5.20
C ASN A 112 -15.71 -23.69 -6.16
N THR A 113 -16.24 -22.57 -5.64
CA THR A 113 -16.48 -21.36 -6.43
C THR A 113 -15.16 -20.76 -6.95
N ILE A 114 -14.13 -20.68 -6.10
CA ILE A 114 -12.81 -20.17 -6.50
C ILE A 114 -12.18 -21.08 -7.56
N ILE A 115 -12.31 -22.40 -7.40
CA ILE A 115 -11.79 -23.39 -8.35
C ILE A 115 -12.48 -23.21 -9.71
N SER A 116 -13.82 -23.15 -9.76
CA SER A 116 -14.54 -22.94 -11.02
C SER A 116 -14.25 -21.59 -11.66
N GLU A 117 -14.01 -20.55 -10.86
CA GLU A 117 -13.58 -19.25 -11.37
C GLU A 117 -12.15 -19.28 -11.94
N LYS A 118 -11.25 -20.08 -11.35
CA LYS A 118 -9.88 -20.31 -11.86
C LYS A 118 -9.87 -21.10 -13.16
N GLU A 119 -10.82 -22.02 -13.37
CA GLU A 119 -10.90 -22.81 -14.60
C GLU A 119 -11.05 -21.95 -15.86
N ILE A 120 -11.66 -20.76 -15.74
CA ILE A 120 -11.77 -19.77 -16.83
C ILE A 120 -10.38 -19.31 -17.32
N PHE A 121 -9.39 -19.35 -16.43
CA PHE A 121 -8.00 -18.97 -16.67
C PHE A 121 -7.12 -20.16 -17.09
N GLY A 122 -7.66 -21.39 -17.11
CA GLY A 122 -6.94 -22.60 -17.49
C GLY A 122 -6.04 -23.17 -16.39
N ASN A 123 -5.22 -24.14 -16.76
CA ASN A 123 -4.34 -24.87 -15.83
C ASN A 123 -2.88 -24.45 -16.00
N THR A 124 -2.26 -23.99 -14.91
CA THR A 124 -0.85 -23.57 -14.89
C THR A 124 0.09 -24.69 -15.35
N ASP A 125 -0.15 -25.93 -14.93
CA ASP A 125 0.72 -27.07 -15.23
C ASP A 125 0.71 -27.43 -16.73
N ASP A 126 -0.40 -27.16 -17.41
CA ASP A 126 -0.53 -27.35 -18.85
C ASP A 126 0.07 -26.18 -19.63
N ILE A 127 -0.03 -24.95 -19.10
CA ILE A 127 0.37 -23.72 -19.79
C ILE A 127 1.89 -23.51 -19.73
N VAL A 128 2.52 -23.67 -18.57
CA VAL A 128 3.94 -23.32 -18.37
C VAL A 128 4.88 -24.09 -19.31
N PRO A 129 4.74 -25.41 -19.52
CA PRO A 129 5.60 -26.16 -20.45
C PRO A 129 5.49 -25.69 -21.91
N GLN A 130 4.34 -25.13 -22.31
CA GLN A 130 4.12 -24.66 -23.68
C GLN A 130 4.97 -23.44 -24.00
N PHE A 131 5.34 -22.61 -23.02
CA PHE A 131 6.22 -21.47 -23.27
C PHE A 131 7.58 -21.91 -23.81
N ASN A 132 8.19 -22.94 -23.24
CA ASN A 132 9.49 -23.44 -23.71
C ASN A 132 9.42 -23.85 -25.19
N ILE A 133 8.38 -24.62 -25.55
CA ILE A 133 8.14 -25.03 -26.94
C ILE A 133 7.98 -23.81 -27.86
N LEU A 134 7.20 -22.82 -27.44
CA LEU A 134 6.96 -21.61 -28.24
C LEU A 134 8.22 -20.76 -28.37
N PHE A 135 9.04 -20.63 -27.32
CA PHE A 135 10.30 -19.89 -27.38
C PHE A 135 11.35 -20.60 -28.24
N ASP A 136 11.44 -21.93 -28.21
CA ASP A 136 12.30 -22.71 -29.10
C ASP A 136 11.88 -22.56 -30.57
N LYS A 137 10.57 -22.61 -30.81
CA LYS A 137 10.00 -22.32 -32.14
C LYS A 137 10.28 -20.87 -32.57
N LEU A 138 10.22 -19.93 -31.63
CA LEU A 138 10.51 -18.52 -31.89
C LEU A 138 11.96 -18.31 -32.33
N ARG A 139 12.92 -18.99 -31.68
CA ARG A 139 14.36 -18.93 -32.03
C ARG A 139 14.63 -19.31 -33.48
N THR A 140 13.96 -20.35 -33.98
CA THR A 140 14.22 -20.90 -35.31
C THR A 140 13.33 -20.30 -36.40
N SER A 141 12.12 -19.86 -36.07
CA SER A 141 11.15 -19.40 -37.09
C SER A 141 11.49 -18.04 -37.70
N ARG A 142 11.32 -17.93 -39.03
CA ARG A 142 11.33 -16.64 -39.75
C ARG A 142 10.01 -15.87 -39.59
N ILE A 143 8.88 -16.59 -39.47
CA ILE A 143 7.54 -16.02 -39.29
C ILE A 143 7.15 -16.19 -37.82
N TYR A 144 7.16 -15.09 -37.06
CA TYR A 144 7.05 -15.14 -35.60
C TYR A 144 5.76 -14.53 -35.03
N ASN A 145 4.98 -13.77 -35.80
CA ASN A 145 3.81 -13.04 -35.28
C ASN A 145 2.80 -13.98 -34.59
N GLY A 146 2.44 -15.10 -35.24
CA GLY A 146 1.52 -16.08 -34.63
C GLY A 146 2.06 -16.71 -33.33
N ILE A 147 3.36 -17.02 -33.29
CA ILE A 147 4.00 -17.57 -32.07
C ILE A 147 3.94 -16.57 -30.92
N ILE A 148 4.14 -15.29 -31.22
CA ILE A 148 4.06 -14.21 -30.24
C ILE A 148 2.62 -14.05 -29.71
N ASP A 149 1.62 -14.12 -30.59
CA ASP A 149 0.21 -14.07 -30.19
C ASP A 149 -0.19 -15.29 -29.34
N ASP A 150 0.36 -16.47 -29.64
CA ASP A 150 0.17 -17.67 -28.82
C ASP A 150 0.77 -17.47 -27.42
N ILE A 151 2.01 -16.96 -27.31
CA ILE A 151 2.66 -16.65 -26.03
C ILE A 151 1.83 -15.63 -25.23
N LYS A 152 1.37 -14.56 -25.88
CA LYS A 152 0.52 -13.53 -25.26
C LYS A 152 -0.77 -14.14 -24.70
N SER A 153 -1.44 -14.96 -25.50
CA SER A 153 -2.69 -15.63 -25.12
C SER A 153 -2.50 -16.60 -23.95
N LEU A 154 -1.39 -17.34 -23.91
CA LEU A 154 -1.04 -18.22 -22.80
C LEU A 154 -0.69 -17.44 -21.53
N ARG A 155 0.01 -16.30 -21.62
CA ARG A 155 0.30 -15.49 -20.43
C ARG A 155 -0.97 -14.89 -19.84
N LEU A 156 -1.88 -14.37 -20.66
CA LEU A 156 -3.15 -13.81 -20.17
C LEU A 156 -4.01 -14.84 -19.43
N LYS A 157 -3.86 -16.13 -19.74
CA LYS A 157 -4.46 -17.22 -18.97
C LYS A 157 -3.84 -17.32 -17.56
N LEU A 158 -2.54 -17.14 -17.40
CA LEU A 158 -1.88 -17.26 -16.09
C LEU A 158 -2.24 -16.14 -15.10
N ILE A 159 -2.72 -14.98 -15.54
CA ILE A 159 -2.97 -13.83 -14.66
C ILE A 159 -3.92 -14.14 -13.49
N GLY A 160 -4.83 -15.12 -13.65
CA GLY A 160 -5.76 -15.58 -12.62
C GLY A 160 -5.39 -16.89 -11.93
N THR A 161 -4.30 -17.56 -12.35
CA THR A 161 -3.90 -18.86 -11.80
C THR A 161 -2.71 -18.77 -10.85
N ILE A 162 -1.82 -17.78 -11.04
CA ILE A 162 -0.64 -17.54 -10.20
C ILE A 162 -0.74 -16.21 -9.44
N LYS A 163 0.16 -15.96 -8.49
CA LYS A 163 0.15 -14.66 -7.77
C LYS A 163 0.56 -13.53 -8.69
N LEU A 164 0.02 -12.33 -8.46
CA LEU A 164 0.35 -11.16 -9.28
C LEU A 164 1.86 -10.84 -9.30
N SER A 165 2.56 -11.00 -8.18
CA SER A 165 4.01 -10.82 -8.14
C SER A 165 4.76 -11.82 -9.01
N GLU A 166 4.36 -13.10 -8.96
CA GLU A 166 4.92 -14.18 -9.78
C GLU A 166 4.64 -13.92 -11.27
N TYR A 167 3.45 -13.39 -11.59
CA TYR A 167 3.09 -12.99 -12.95
C TYR A 167 3.93 -11.81 -13.46
N ILE A 168 4.19 -10.79 -12.62
CA ILE A 168 5.08 -9.67 -12.95
C ILE A 168 6.50 -10.18 -13.27
N ASP A 169 7.01 -11.12 -12.47
CA ASP A 169 8.34 -11.69 -12.68
C ASP A 169 8.40 -12.52 -13.96
N LEU A 170 7.34 -13.29 -14.26
CA LEU A 170 7.19 -14.00 -15.53
C LEU A 170 7.22 -13.03 -16.72
N LEU A 171 6.51 -11.90 -16.66
CA LEU A 171 6.50 -10.90 -17.72
C LEU A 171 7.89 -10.34 -17.99
N LYS A 172 8.62 -9.96 -16.93
CA LYS A 172 10.00 -9.43 -17.05
C LYS A 172 10.96 -10.49 -17.61
N SER A 173 10.83 -11.74 -17.17
CA SER A 173 11.60 -12.87 -17.70
C SER A 173 11.34 -13.07 -19.19
N HIS A 174 10.07 -13.07 -19.61
CA HIS A 174 9.72 -13.24 -21.03
C HIS A 174 10.18 -12.07 -21.89
N VAL A 175 10.12 -10.82 -21.38
CA VAL A 175 10.70 -9.64 -22.07
C VAL A 175 12.21 -9.81 -22.29
N THR A 176 12.92 -10.30 -21.28
CA THR A 176 14.37 -10.58 -21.38
C THR A 176 14.63 -11.66 -22.43
N LEU A 177 13.89 -12.76 -22.37
CA LEU A 177 14.03 -13.86 -23.31
C LEU A 177 13.71 -13.46 -24.75
N PHE A 178 12.65 -12.67 -24.98
CA PHE A 178 12.38 -12.09 -26.30
C PHE A 178 13.55 -11.24 -26.78
N THR A 179 14.09 -10.39 -25.90
CA THR A 179 15.22 -9.51 -26.23
C THR A 179 16.42 -10.32 -26.69
N ASP A 180 16.77 -11.38 -25.97
CA ASP A 180 17.91 -12.24 -26.28
C ASP A 180 17.69 -12.97 -27.62
N ILE A 181 16.52 -13.58 -27.81
CA ILE A 181 16.18 -14.29 -29.05
C ILE A 181 16.28 -13.38 -30.27
N PHE A 182 15.76 -12.15 -30.20
CA PHE A 182 15.78 -11.25 -31.35
C PHE A 182 17.15 -10.56 -31.54
N LYS A 183 17.96 -10.42 -30.49
CA LYS A 183 19.38 -10.04 -30.61
C LYS A 183 20.20 -11.12 -31.32
N GLU A 184 19.99 -12.40 -30.99
CA GLU A 184 20.62 -13.53 -31.69
C GLU A 184 20.27 -13.54 -33.18
N LYS A 185 19.04 -13.15 -33.53
CA LYS A 185 18.58 -12.94 -34.91
C LYS A 185 19.06 -11.64 -35.56
N GLN A 186 19.94 -10.89 -34.90
CA GLN A 186 20.53 -9.63 -35.35
C GLN A 186 19.49 -8.53 -35.66
N TYR A 187 18.39 -8.48 -34.90
CA TYR A 187 17.42 -7.40 -35.07
C TYR A 187 17.89 -6.14 -34.34
N LEU A 188 17.63 -4.98 -34.95
CA LEU A 188 17.87 -3.68 -34.31
C LEU A 188 17.00 -3.52 -33.06
N GLU A 189 17.54 -2.88 -32.02
CA GLU A 189 16.86 -2.67 -30.73
C GLU A 189 15.45 -2.08 -30.87
N ARG A 190 15.28 -1.05 -31.72
CA ARG A 190 13.96 -0.46 -32.02
C ARG A 190 12.95 -1.49 -32.52
N LYS A 191 13.39 -2.43 -33.36
CA LYS A 191 12.54 -3.51 -33.89
C LYS A 191 12.22 -4.53 -32.79
N ILE A 192 13.19 -4.86 -31.92
CA ILE A 192 12.98 -5.74 -30.76
C ILE A 192 11.89 -5.15 -29.85
N ILE A 193 11.99 -3.87 -29.49
CA ILE A 193 11.01 -3.17 -28.65
C ILE A 193 9.61 -3.23 -29.30
N GLN A 194 9.51 -2.95 -30.59
CA GLN A 194 8.23 -3.03 -31.32
C GLN A 194 7.63 -4.44 -31.31
N ILE A 195 8.46 -5.47 -31.46
CA ILE A 195 8.01 -6.87 -31.44
C ILE A 195 7.52 -7.24 -30.04
N ILE A 196 8.28 -6.90 -29.00
CA ILE A 196 7.89 -7.18 -27.61
C ILE A 196 6.59 -6.45 -27.26
N ASN A 197 6.43 -5.18 -27.66
CA ASN A 197 5.20 -4.43 -27.43
C ASN A 197 3.98 -5.08 -28.10
N LYS A 198 4.13 -5.71 -29.27
CA LYS A 198 3.05 -6.49 -29.92
C LYS A 198 2.78 -7.80 -29.20
N GLY A 199 3.82 -8.36 -28.58
CA GLY A 199 3.74 -9.58 -27.81
C GLY A 199 3.19 -9.42 -26.41
N LEU A 200 3.15 -8.20 -25.86
CA LEU A 200 2.48 -7.89 -24.61
C LEU A 200 1.05 -7.44 -24.89
N SER A 201 0.12 -7.76 -24.00
CA SER A 201 -1.15 -7.07 -23.98
C SER A 201 -1.00 -5.62 -23.47
N PRO A 202 -1.96 -4.72 -23.73
CA PRO A 202 -1.95 -3.38 -23.16
C PRO A 202 -1.81 -3.36 -21.63
N LEU A 203 -2.54 -4.25 -20.93
CA LEU A 203 -2.43 -4.39 -19.48
C LEU A 203 -1.05 -4.90 -19.05
N GLU A 204 -0.52 -5.94 -19.71
CA GLU A 204 0.82 -6.48 -19.40
C GLU A 204 1.88 -5.40 -19.54
N GLY A 205 1.87 -4.65 -20.64
CA GLY A 205 2.80 -3.55 -20.89
C GLY A 205 2.73 -2.46 -19.81
N ARG A 206 1.52 -2.13 -19.32
CA ARG A 206 1.29 -1.18 -18.23
C ARG A 206 1.78 -1.69 -16.88
N ILE A 207 1.50 -2.95 -16.53
CA ILE A 207 1.93 -3.58 -15.27
C ILE A 207 3.46 -3.49 -15.09
N ILE A 208 4.23 -3.69 -16.17
CA ILE A 208 5.69 -3.64 -16.12
C ILE A 208 6.29 -2.33 -16.67
N PHE A 209 5.45 -1.36 -17.09
CA PHE A 209 5.86 -0.09 -17.69
C PHE A 209 6.87 -0.26 -18.84
N TYR A 210 6.59 -1.17 -19.77
CA TYR A 210 7.53 -1.52 -20.83
C TYR A 210 7.20 -0.84 -22.17
N GLY A 211 8.24 -0.30 -22.80
CA GLY A 211 8.18 0.20 -24.17
C GLY A 211 7.13 1.30 -24.38
N ASN A 212 6.27 1.14 -25.39
CA ASN A 212 5.29 2.15 -25.80
C ASN A 212 3.92 1.95 -25.11
N TYR A 213 3.89 1.48 -23.86
CA TYR A 213 2.65 1.17 -23.14
C TYR A 213 1.72 2.40 -22.99
N ILE A 214 2.27 3.61 -23.03
CA ILE A 214 1.50 4.88 -22.98
C ILE A 214 0.59 5.08 -24.21
N ASN A 215 0.86 4.37 -25.31
CA ASN A 215 0.15 4.49 -26.59
C ASN A 215 -0.87 3.36 -26.82
N THR A 216 -1.16 2.56 -25.79
CA THR A 216 -2.13 1.46 -25.87
C THR A 216 -3.31 1.69 -24.94
N THR A 217 -4.45 1.11 -25.30
CA THR A 217 -5.69 1.17 -24.53
C THR A 217 -5.99 -0.22 -23.98
N ILE A 218 -6.26 -0.32 -22.67
CA ILE A 218 -6.76 -1.57 -22.07
C ILE A 218 -8.21 -1.74 -22.50
N GLU A 219 -8.54 -2.90 -23.05
CA GLU A 219 -9.91 -3.25 -23.39
C GLU A 219 -10.73 -3.59 -22.13
N ILE A 220 -12.04 -3.35 -22.17
CA ILE A 220 -12.93 -3.57 -21.02
C ILE A 220 -12.86 -5.04 -20.54
N ASP A 221 -12.85 -5.99 -21.47
CA ASP A 221 -12.78 -7.42 -21.16
C ASP A 221 -11.48 -7.80 -20.45
N GLU A 222 -10.38 -7.16 -20.83
CA GLU A 222 -9.08 -7.36 -20.19
C GLU A 222 -9.07 -6.77 -18.76
N MET A 223 -9.65 -5.58 -18.58
CA MET A 223 -9.81 -4.96 -17.27
C MET A 223 -10.70 -5.82 -16.34
N GLN A 224 -11.79 -6.39 -16.85
CA GLN A 224 -12.66 -7.29 -16.09
C GLN A 224 -11.96 -8.60 -15.71
N LYS A 225 -11.18 -9.18 -16.63
CA LYS A 225 -10.35 -10.36 -16.32
C LYS A 225 -9.34 -10.06 -15.21
N PHE A 226 -8.73 -8.89 -15.23
CA PHE A 226 -7.79 -8.47 -14.19
C PHE A 226 -8.48 -8.23 -12.85
N ASP A 227 -9.66 -7.60 -12.82
CA ASP A 227 -10.45 -7.44 -11.58
C ASP A 227 -10.78 -8.80 -10.95
N LYS A 228 -11.22 -9.74 -11.78
CA LYS A 228 -11.51 -11.11 -11.36
C LYS A 228 -10.26 -11.83 -10.87
N SER A 229 -9.13 -11.70 -11.57
CA SER A 229 -7.88 -12.33 -11.17
C SER A 229 -7.35 -11.80 -9.83
N LEU A 230 -7.45 -10.50 -9.59
CA LEU A 230 -7.10 -9.87 -8.32
C LEU A 230 -7.95 -10.44 -7.18
N SER A 231 -9.24 -10.64 -7.42
CA SER A 231 -10.13 -11.21 -6.42
C SER A 231 -9.73 -12.66 -6.14
N ILE A 232 -9.58 -13.51 -7.15
CA ILE A 232 -9.21 -14.92 -7.01
C ILE A 232 -7.82 -15.11 -6.37
N GLY A 233 -6.87 -14.24 -6.71
CA GLY A 233 -5.46 -14.37 -6.32
C GLY A 233 -5.18 -14.09 -4.84
N ILE A 234 -6.13 -13.51 -4.10
CA ILE A 234 -5.95 -13.23 -2.67
C ILE A 234 -6.16 -14.52 -1.87
N ASN A 235 -5.09 -14.97 -1.23
CA ASN A 235 -5.12 -16.12 -0.33
C ASN A 235 -5.58 -15.69 1.06
N PHE A 236 -6.89 -15.77 1.31
CA PHE A 236 -7.44 -15.49 2.64
C PHE A 236 -7.26 -16.67 3.60
N PRO A 237 -6.94 -16.41 4.88
CA PRO A 237 -6.86 -17.46 5.88
C PRO A 237 -8.24 -18.08 6.12
N LYS A 238 -8.28 -19.39 6.33
CA LYS A 238 -9.52 -20.14 6.66
C LYS A 238 -9.76 -20.23 8.17
N SER A 239 -9.17 -19.31 8.91
CA SER A 239 -9.33 -19.14 10.35
C SER A 239 -9.00 -17.69 10.70
N TYR A 240 -9.37 -17.26 11.90
CA TYR A 240 -8.95 -15.95 12.39
C TYR A 240 -7.43 -15.90 12.54
N GLU A 241 -6.84 -14.75 12.23
CA GLU A 241 -5.42 -14.46 12.45
C GLU A 241 -5.24 -13.00 12.89
N PRO A 242 -4.12 -12.63 13.52
CA PRO A 242 -3.78 -11.24 13.78
C PRO A 242 -3.78 -10.39 12.50
N PHE A 243 -4.32 -9.18 12.56
CA PHE A 243 -4.32 -8.31 11.38
C PHE A 243 -2.91 -7.80 11.07
N ASN A 244 -2.39 -8.16 9.90
CA ASN A 244 -1.09 -7.68 9.43
C ASN A 244 -1.26 -6.44 8.54
N LYS A 245 -1.13 -5.26 9.16
CA LYS A 245 -1.19 -3.96 8.46
C LYS A 245 -0.19 -3.86 7.29
N ILE A 246 1.00 -4.45 7.41
CA ILE A 246 2.05 -4.39 6.38
C ILE A 246 1.61 -5.20 5.16
N THR A 247 1.23 -6.46 5.35
CA THR A 247 0.76 -7.32 4.25
C THR A 247 -0.48 -6.74 3.59
N PHE A 248 -1.40 -6.15 4.35
CA PHE A 248 -2.57 -5.46 3.81
C PHE A 248 -2.19 -4.29 2.89
N ILE A 249 -1.25 -3.42 3.30
CA ILE A 249 -0.80 -2.29 2.48
C ILE A 249 -0.05 -2.72 1.22
N GLN A 250 0.75 -3.78 1.29
CA GLN A 250 1.48 -4.31 0.13
C GLN A 250 0.53 -4.70 -1.03
N GLN A 251 -0.72 -5.06 -0.72
CA GLN A 251 -1.73 -5.37 -1.76
C GLN A 251 -2.11 -4.15 -2.62
N PHE A 252 -1.86 -2.92 -2.16
CA PHE A 252 -2.12 -1.71 -2.94
C PHE A 252 -0.94 -1.31 -3.85
N GLN A 253 0.25 -1.87 -3.63
CA GLN A 253 1.49 -1.52 -4.34
C GLN A 253 1.62 -2.26 -5.68
N ASN A 254 0.55 -2.23 -6.47
CA ASN A 254 0.53 -2.77 -7.84
C ASN A 254 -0.45 -1.97 -8.72
N TYR A 255 -0.60 -2.39 -9.97
CA TYR A 255 -1.37 -1.66 -10.97
C TYR A 255 -2.89 -1.66 -10.70
N SER A 256 -3.40 -2.43 -9.73
CA SER A 256 -4.82 -2.38 -9.32
C SER A 256 -5.21 -1.00 -8.76
N SER A 257 -4.31 -0.32 -8.05
CA SER A 257 -4.55 1.01 -7.49
C SER A 257 -4.55 2.12 -8.55
N VAL A 258 -4.08 1.80 -9.76
CA VAL A 258 -4.13 2.67 -10.93
C VAL A 258 -5.46 2.51 -11.67
N LEU A 259 -5.96 1.28 -11.77
CA LEU A 259 -7.15 0.96 -12.57
C LEU A 259 -8.47 1.04 -11.81
N PHE A 260 -8.45 0.86 -10.49
CA PHE A 260 -9.68 0.75 -9.71
C PHE A 260 -9.77 1.83 -8.63
N PRO A 261 -11.00 2.25 -8.26
CA PRO A 261 -11.22 3.10 -7.10
C PRO A 261 -10.64 2.48 -5.83
N ILE A 262 -10.04 3.31 -4.98
CA ILE A 262 -9.41 2.86 -3.73
C ILE A 262 -10.39 2.11 -2.82
N LYS A 263 -11.67 2.49 -2.85
CA LYS A 263 -12.75 1.82 -2.11
C LYS A 263 -12.94 0.37 -2.54
N THR A 264 -12.97 0.13 -3.85
CA THR A 264 -13.06 -1.22 -4.42
C THR A 264 -11.87 -2.08 -4.00
N ASN A 265 -10.67 -1.51 -4.02
CA ASN A 265 -9.46 -2.19 -3.57
C ASN A 265 -9.50 -2.50 -2.06
N ILE A 266 -9.99 -1.58 -1.22
CA ILE A 266 -10.19 -1.83 0.22
C ILE A 266 -11.16 -2.99 0.43
N GLU A 267 -12.31 -2.98 -0.25
CA GLU A 267 -13.26 -4.09 -0.13
C GLU A 267 -12.65 -5.42 -0.53
N ARG A 268 -11.87 -5.42 -1.62
CA ARG A 268 -11.19 -6.61 -2.14
C ARG A 268 -10.17 -7.18 -1.14
N TYR A 269 -9.38 -6.31 -0.50
CA TYR A 269 -8.23 -6.73 0.32
C TYR A 269 -8.56 -6.90 1.81
N LEU A 270 -9.55 -6.19 2.33
CA LEU A 270 -9.85 -6.17 3.77
C LEU A 270 -10.78 -7.32 4.21
N PHE A 271 -11.72 -7.73 3.36
CA PHE A 271 -12.77 -8.67 3.77
C PHE A 271 -12.47 -10.08 3.33
N ASN A 272 -12.18 -10.91 4.33
CA ASN A 272 -12.03 -12.34 4.16
C ASN A 272 -13.34 -12.98 3.71
N ARG A 273 -13.35 -13.56 2.50
CA ARG A 273 -14.51 -14.23 1.90
C ARG A 273 -15.08 -15.38 2.73
N TYR A 274 -14.26 -16.01 3.57
CA TYR A 274 -14.70 -17.10 4.45
C TYR A 274 -15.40 -16.57 5.72
N GLY A 275 -15.47 -15.26 5.92
CA GLY A 275 -16.12 -14.62 7.06
C GLY A 275 -15.21 -14.46 8.29
N PHE A 276 -13.92 -14.80 8.19
CA PHE A 276 -12.93 -14.54 9.25
C PHE A 276 -12.40 -13.11 9.17
N TYR A 277 -13.27 -12.13 9.42
CA TYR A 277 -12.91 -10.71 9.35
C TYR A 277 -11.91 -10.33 10.45
N ASN A 278 -10.81 -9.68 10.07
CA ASN A 278 -9.79 -9.21 11.01
C ASN A 278 -10.05 -7.78 11.51
N VAL A 279 -10.95 -7.05 10.82
CA VAL A 279 -11.41 -5.71 11.17
C VAL A 279 -12.93 -5.74 11.20
N ILE A 280 -13.52 -5.30 12.32
CA ILE A 280 -14.95 -5.40 12.56
C ILE A 280 -15.53 -4.09 13.09
N TYR A 281 -16.84 -3.93 12.90
CA TYR A 281 -17.66 -2.99 13.65
C TYR A 281 -18.42 -3.74 14.75
N PHE A 282 -18.37 -3.24 15.98
CA PHE A 282 -19.15 -3.77 17.10
C PHE A 282 -20.06 -2.68 17.65
N GLN A 283 -21.38 -2.95 17.70
CA GLN A 283 -22.40 -2.02 18.17
C GLN A 283 -22.32 -1.83 19.70
N ALA A 284 -21.41 -0.97 20.16
CA ALA A 284 -21.34 -0.60 21.58
C ALA A 284 -22.56 0.26 22.00
N PRO A 285 -22.98 0.22 23.27
CA PRO A 285 -24.20 0.91 23.74
C PRO A 285 -24.26 2.42 23.48
N LYS A 286 -23.11 3.08 23.38
CA LYS A 286 -23.02 4.53 23.11
C LYS A 286 -22.68 4.85 21.65
N SER A 287 -22.40 3.83 20.83
CA SER A 287 -22.08 4.00 19.41
C SER A 287 -23.39 4.25 18.67
N THR A 288 -23.49 5.33 17.93
CA THR A 288 -24.70 5.67 17.17
C THR A 288 -24.51 5.36 15.70
N ASP A 289 -25.61 5.31 14.94
CA ASP A 289 -25.53 5.09 13.50
C ASP A 289 -24.89 6.26 12.75
N ASP A 290 -25.12 7.49 13.24
CA ASP A 290 -24.56 8.72 12.67
C ASP A 290 -23.08 8.94 13.00
N ASP A 291 -22.61 8.39 14.13
CA ASP A 291 -21.21 8.47 14.56
C ASP A 291 -20.74 7.14 15.14
N PRO A 292 -20.58 6.11 14.29
CA PRO A 292 -20.07 4.83 14.74
C PRO A 292 -18.61 5.02 15.15
N TYR A 293 -18.26 4.58 16.35
CA TYR A 293 -16.90 4.74 16.90
C TYR A 293 -16.23 3.41 17.27
N SER A 294 -17.02 2.35 17.44
CA SER A 294 -16.61 1.10 18.08
C SER A 294 -16.13 0.06 17.06
N PHE A 295 -14.99 0.36 16.42
CA PHE A 295 -14.32 -0.55 15.49
C PHE A 295 -13.13 -1.24 16.15
N TYR A 296 -12.87 -2.48 15.74
CA TYR A 296 -11.81 -3.29 16.32
C TYR A 296 -11.02 -4.04 15.26
N ILE A 297 -9.76 -4.29 15.61
CA ILE A 297 -8.80 -5.05 14.83
C ILE A 297 -8.32 -6.24 15.69
N ILE A 298 -8.10 -7.41 15.09
CA ILE A 298 -7.52 -8.54 15.82
C ILE A 298 -6.05 -8.25 16.14
N ASP A 299 -5.72 -8.14 17.43
CA ASP A 299 -4.36 -8.03 17.93
C ASP A 299 -3.68 -9.40 17.99
N LYS A 300 -4.38 -10.38 18.58
CA LYS A 300 -3.84 -11.74 18.78
C LYS A 300 -4.93 -12.77 19.08
N ILE A 301 -4.53 -14.03 19.05
CA ILE A 301 -5.33 -15.17 19.51
C ILE A 301 -4.65 -15.78 20.73
N ASP A 302 -5.35 -15.83 21.87
CA ASP A 302 -4.84 -16.30 23.15
C ASP A 302 -5.74 -17.42 23.68
N LYS A 303 -5.24 -18.66 23.68
CA LYS A 303 -5.96 -19.86 24.15
C LYS A 303 -7.35 -20.01 23.51
N GLY A 304 -7.41 -19.89 22.18
CA GLY A 304 -8.66 -19.95 21.41
C GLY A 304 -9.54 -18.71 21.49
N LYS A 305 -9.15 -17.68 22.26
CA LYS A 305 -9.90 -16.42 22.38
C LYS A 305 -9.32 -15.33 21.50
N ILE A 306 -10.18 -14.64 20.76
CA ILE A 306 -9.82 -13.55 19.87
C ILE A 306 -9.68 -12.28 20.70
N CYS A 307 -8.51 -11.66 20.66
CA CYS A 307 -8.21 -10.42 21.38
C CYS A 307 -8.30 -9.24 20.40
N TRP A 308 -9.32 -8.42 20.60
CA TRP A 308 -9.67 -7.26 19.79
C TRP A 308 -9.08 -5.99 20.40
N ILE A 309 -8.30 -5.25 19.61
CA ILE A 309 -7.86 -3.90 19.93
C ILE A 309 -8.76 -2.89 19.22
N MET A 310 -9.29 -1.93 19.97
CA MET A 310 -10.13 -0.89 19.41
C MET A 310 -9.29 0.06 18.57
N ASP A 311 -9.76 0.34 17.35
CA ASP A 311 -9.29 1.42 16.50
C ASP A 311 -10.46 2.40 16.38
N THR A 312 -10.52 3.35 17.32
CA THR A 312 -11.67 4.23 17.48
C THR A 312 -11.92 5.01 16.19
N ARG A 313 -13.15 4.90 15.66
CA ARG A 313 -13.53 5.45 14.34
C ARG A 313 -12.64 5.01 13.16
N LEU A 314 -11.84 3.95 13.29
CA LEU A 314 -10.84 3.52 12.30
C LEU A 314 -9.83 4.61 11.93
N GLU A 315 -9.55 5.55 12.83
CA GLU A 315 -8.63 6.64 12.55
C GLU A 315 -7.20 6.14 12.31
N ASP A 316 -6.72 5.18 13.11
CA ASP A 316 -5.34 4.70 12.99
C ASP A 316 -5.13 3.90 11.70
N LEU A 317 -6.07 3.03 11.35
CA LEU A 317 -6.03 2.30 10.08
C LEU A 317 -6.15 3.26 8.88
N SER A 318 -7.03 4.26 8.95
CA SER A 318 -7.20 5.26 7.88
C SER A 318 -5.90 6.02 7.64
N ASN A 319 -5.29 6.55 8.71
CA ASN A 319 -4.01 7.25 8.65
C ASN A 319 -2.90 6.36 8.09
N TYR A 320 -2.87 5.09 8.49
CA TYR A 320 -1.88 4.13 7.99
C TYR A 320 -2.05 3.86 6.48
N ILE A 321 -3.28 3.74 5.98
CA ILE A 321 -3.54 3.60 4.54
C ILE A 321 -3.10 4.86 3.79
N ILE A 322 -3.49 6.04 4.27
CA ILE A 322 -3.13 7.32 3.64
C ILE A 322 -1.61 7.47 3.56
N ALA A 323 -0.91 7.23 4.68
CA ALA A 323 0.54 7.42 4.77
C ALA A 323 1.34 6.48 3.84
N ASN A 324 0.81 5.30 3.50
CA ASN A 324 1.54 4.31 2.70
C ASN A 324 1.05 4.20 1.24
N VAL A 325 -0.25 4.39 0.99
CA VAL A 325 -0.81 4.25 -0.36
C VAL A 325 -0.73 5.55 -1.15
N LYS A 326 -0.93 6.71 -0.51
CA LYS A 326 -0.87 8.01 -1.20
C LYS A 326 0.49 8.27 -1.86
N PRO A 327 1.65 8.02 -1.20
CA PRO A 327 2.95 8.21 -1.84
C PRO A 327 3.16 7.32 -3.07
N TYR A 328 2.72 6.05 -3.00
CA TYR A 328 2.78 5.12 -4.14
C TYR A 328 1.96 5.62 -5.34
N LEU A 329 0.75 6.15 -5.08
CA LEU A 329 -0.09 6.74 -6.13
C LEU A 329 0.56 7.97 -6.77
N ILE A 330 1.11 8.89 -5.96
CA ILE A 330 1.84 10.07 -6.46
C ILE A 330 3.04 9.66 -7.31
N SER A 331 3.86 8.71 -6.84
CA SER A 331 5.03 8.25 -7.61
C SER A 331 4.63 7.60 -8.92
N THR A 332 3.53 6.84 -8.91
CA THR A 332 3.02 6.16 -10.11
C THR A 332 2.47 7.16 -11.11
N PHE A 333 1.72 8.17 -10.65
CA PHE A 333 1.27 9.28 -11.51
C PHE A 333 2.46 9.96 -12.17
N ARG A 334 3.45 10.40 -11.38
CA ARG A 334 4.63 11.12 -11.89
C ARG A 334 5.42 10.27 -12.88
N ARG A 335 5.51 8.96 -12.66
CA ARG A 335 6.14 8.05 -13.61
C ARG A 335 5.40 8.05 -14.95
N ILE A 336 4.09 7.80 -14.94
CA ILE A 336 3.28 7.76 -16.17
C ILE A 336 3.33 9.11 -16.88
N TYR A 337 3.19 10.21 -16.14
CA TYR A 337 3.24 11.56 -16.67
C TYR A 337 4.58 11.86 -17.34
N LYS A 338 5.69 11.54 -16.67
CA LYS A 338 7.04 11.67 -17.22
C LYS A 338 7.27 10.79 -18.43
N ASP A 339 6.75 9.58 -18.46
CA ASP A 339 6.91 8.69 -19.62
C ASP A 339 6.20 9.26 -20.87
N ILE A 340 5.21 10.14 -20.70
CA ILE A 340 4.47 10.81 -21.78
C ILE A 340 5.13 12.14 -22.18
N PHE A 341 5.51 12.95 -21.21
CA PHE A 341 5.95 14.34 -21.42
C PHE A 341 7.46 14.56 -21.27
N ASN A 342 8.19 13.56 -20.79
CA ASN A 342 9.62 13.57 -20.43
C ASN A 342 9.99 14.44 -19.21
N ASP A 343 9.01 15.06 -18.54
CA ASP A 343 9.15 15.84 -17.31
C ASP A 343 7.88 15.70 -16.44
N ASN A 344 7.80 16.43 -15.31
CA ASN A 344 6.58 16.53 -14.50
C ASN A 344 6.00 17.95 -14.47
N GLU A 345 6.36 18.80 -15.43
CA GLU A 345 5.87 20.17 -15.49
C GLU A 345 4.36 20.20 -15.73
N TYR A 346 3.63 21.01 -14.97
CA TYR A 346 2.18 21.09 -15.11
C TYR A 346 1.74 21.58 -16.50
N ARG A 347 0.80 20.84 -17.10
CA ARG A 347 0.13 21.22 -18.35
C ARG A 347 -1.38 21.18 -18.11
N SER A 348 -2.06 22.29 -18.33
CA SER A 348 -3.51 22.40 -18.09
C SER A 348 -4.35 21.47 -18.96
N ASP A 349 -3.85 21.09 -20.13
CA ASP A 349 -4.53 20.26 -21.12
C ASP A 349 -4.02 18.81 -21.18
N TYR A 350 -3.21 18.37 -20.19
CA TYR A 350 -2.55 17.06 -20.25
C TYR A 350 -3.52 15.89 -20.42
N MET A 351 -4.74 15.99 -19.85
CA MET A 351 -5.78 14.96 -19.94
C MET A 351 -6.13 14.58 -21.38
N TYR A 352 -6.03 15.54 -22.30
CA TYR A 352 -6.41 15.37 -23.71
C TYR A 352 -5.25 14.90 -24.60
N LYS A 353 -4.06 14.66 -24.03
CA LYS A 353 -2.86 14.31 -24.80
C LYS A 353 -2.74 12.82 -25.10
N SER A 354 -3.27 11.96 -24.23
CA SER A 354 -3.29 10.52 -24.45
C SER A 354 -4.46 9.84 -23.74
N ALA A 355 -4.79 8.62 -24.18
CA ALA A 355 -5.81 7.82 -23.51
C ALA A 355 -5.44 7.56 -22.05
N ILE A 356 -4.17 7.20 -21.78
CA ILE A 356 -3.69 6.88 -20.44
C ILE A 356 -3.74 8.08 -19.49
N THR A 357 -3.59 9.33 -19.96
CA THR A 357 -3.79 10.51 -19.11
C THR A 357 -5.25 10.70 -18.74
N SER A 358 -6.18 10.42 -19.66
CA SER A 358 -7.62 10.55 -19.41
C SER A 358 -8.21 9.41 -18.58
N THR A 359 -7.55 8.25 -18.53
CA THR A 359 -8.01 7.06 -17.79
C THR A 359 -7.21 6.84 -16.50
N ASP A 360 -5.95 6.46 -16.62
CA ASP A 360 -5.14 5.93 -15.52
C ASP A 360 -4.70 7.06 -14.60
N CYS A 361 -4.20 8.16 -15.16
CA CYS A 361 -3.81 9.32 -14.38
C CYS A 361 -5.00 9.93 -13.64
N GLU A 362 -6.18 10.01 -14.27
CA GLU A 362 -7.37 10.52 -13.59
C GLU A 362 -7.88 9.57 -12.50
N GLN A 363 -7.88 8.25 -12.73
CA GLN A 363 -8.24 7.31 -11.67
C GLN A 363 -7.26 7.37 -10.48
N ILE A 364 -5.96 7.55 -10.74
CA ILE A 364 -4.96 7.79 -9.69
C ILE A 364 -5.29 9.09 -8.93
N LEU A 365 -5.60 10.18 -9.62
CA LEU A 365 -5.95 11.45 -8.98
C LEU A 365 -7.19 11.34 -8.11
N GLN A 366 -8.25 10.67 -8.59
CA GLN A 366 -9.46 10.43 -7.79
C GLN A 366 -9.13 9.64 -6.51
N ASN A 367 -8.24 8.65 -6.61
CA ASN A 367 -7.75 7.91 -5.44
C ASN A 367 -6.93 8.80 -4.49
N ILE A 368 -6.04 9.64 -5.01
CA ILE A 368 -5.26 10.60 -4.22
C ILE A 368 -6.17 11.59 -3.50
N PHE A 369 -7.16 12.17 -4.18
CA PHE A 369 -8.09 13.14 -3.60
C PHE A 369 -8.95 12.51 -2.52
N THR A 370 -9.41 11.27 -2.75
CA THR A 370 -10.11 10.48 -1.73
C THR A 370 -9.22 10.34 -0.48
N LEU A 371 -7.96 9.94 -0.63
CA LEU A 371 -7.01 9.77 0.48
C LEU A 371 -6.55 11.08 1.10
N ASN A 372 -6.62 12.21 0.38
CA ASN A 372 -6.16 13.50 0.90
C ASN A 372 -7.15 14.11 1.90
N ASN A 373 -8.43 13.75 1.81
CA ASN A 373 -9.44 14.17 2.77
C ASN A 373 -9.61 13.09 3.86
N ASN A 374 -8.77 13.17 4.90
CA ASN A 374 -8.73 12.17 5.97
C ASN A 374 -10.11 11.92 6.59
N LYS A 375 -10.83 12.97 6.94
CA LYS A 375 -12.19 12.89 7.51
C LYS A 375 -13.17 12.16 6.59
N ILE A 376 -13.20 12.51 5.30
CA ILE A 376 -14.10 11.85 4.33
C ILE A 376 -13.68 10.39 4.16
N PHE A 377 -12.40 10.12 3.94
CA PHE A 377 -11.89 8.77 3.77
C PHE A 377 -12.17 7.88 4.98
N CYS A 378 -11.89 8.37 6.19
CA CYS A 378 -12.19 7.70 7.44
C CYS A 378 -13.68 7.38 7.57
N ARG A 379 -14.57 8.32 7.24
CA ARG A 379 -16.02 8.07 7.20
C ARG A 379 -16.40 6.99 6.20
N GLU A 380 -15.80 7.00 5.01
CA GLU A 380 -16.06 6.00 3.98
C GLU A 380 -15.57 4.61 4.39
N LEU A 381 -14.36 4.51 4.97
CA LEU A 381 -13.82 3.26 5.50
C LEU A 381 -14.72 2.70 6.62
N ARG A 382 -15.19 3.57 7.52
CA ARG A 382 -16.17 3.20 8.57
C ARG A 382 -17.45 2.63 7.96
N ALA A 383 -17.99 3.26 6.93
CA ALA A 383 -19.19 2.77 6.26
C ALA A 383 -18.96 1.40 5.62
N ILE A 384 -17.82 1.22 4.93
CA ILE A 384 -17.42 -0.04 4.31
C ILE A 384 -17.33 -1.16 5.37
N VAL A 385 -16.62 -0.95 6.48
CA VAL A 385 -16.47 -1.95 7.55
C VAL A 385 -17.80 -2.22 8.26
N LYS A 386 -18.60 -1.20 8.55
CA LYS A 386 -19.91 -1.39 9.18
C LYS A 386 -20.84 -2.22 8.30
N ASN A 387 -20.91 -1.93 7.01
CA ASN A 387 -21.79 -2.63 6.08
C ASN A 387 -21.38 -4.09 5.83
N ARG A 388 -20.08 -4.39 5.85
CA ARG A 388 -19.55 -5.72 5.50
C ARG A 388 -19.23 -6.61 6.72
N ALA A 389 -18.83 -6.02 7.84
CA ALA A 389 -18.24 -6.70 8.98
C ALA A 389 -18.81 -6.23 10.34
N THR A 390 -20.13 -6.03 10.41
CA THR A 390 -20.82 -5.87 11.70
C THR A 390 -20.78 -7.19 12.47
N HIS A 391 -20.37 -7.12 13.72
CA HIS A 391 -20.01 -8.27 14.53
C HIS A 391 -20.86 -8.39 15.79
N VAL A 392 -21.31 -9.61 16.06
CA VAL A 392 -21.95 -9.98 17.32
C VAL A 392 -20.91 -10.69 18.19
N ALA A 393 -20.62 -10.10 19.36
CA ALA A 393 -19.61 -10.62 20.27
C ALA A 393 -20.02 -11.99 20.84
N THR A 394 -19.06 -12.89 21.00
CA THR A 394 -19.25 -14.20 21.64
C THR A 394 -18.37 -14.36 22.88
N THR A 395 -18.53 -15.48 23.57
CA THR A 395 -17.71 -15.93 24.72
C THR A 395 -16.21 -16.03 24.40
N ASN A 396 -15.87 -16.16 23.12
CA ASN A 396 -14.52 -16.27 22.60
C ASN A 396 -13.88 -14.91 22.28
N ASP A 397 -14.65 -13.82 22.28
CA ASP A 397 -14.12 -12.48 22.04
C ASP A 397 -13.70 -11.81 23.37
N LYS A 398 -12.51 -11.19 23.36
CA LYS A 398 -12.06 -10.28 24.41
C LYS A 398 -11.64 -8.96 23.78
N PHE A 399 -12.02 -7.85 24.40
CA PHE A 399 -11.75 -6.50 23.92
C PHE A 399 -10.86 -5.76 24.91
N ASN A 400 -9.98 -4.87 24.42
CA ASN A 400 -9.09 -4.08 25.28
C ASN A 400 -9.78 -2.89 25.96
N ILE A 401 -10.64 -2.18 25.23
CA ILE A 401 -11.40 -1.01 25.68
C ILE A 401 -12.80 -1.01 25.03
N TYR A 402 -13.71 -0.19 25.57
CA TYR A 402 -15.11 -0.06 25.09
C TYR A 402 -15.58 1.39 24.98
N GLY A 403 -14.84 2.31 25.62
CA GLY A 403 -15.21 3.71 25.71
C GLY A 403 -14.83 4.45 24.44
N ASP A 404 -15.63 5.46 24.11
CA ASP A 404 -15.29 6.41 23.06
C ASP A 404 -14.05 7.25 23.45
N ASP A 405 -13.28 7.67 22.45
CA ASP A 405 -12.23 8.67 22.60
C ASP A 405 -12.80 10.05 22.23
N LEU A 406 -13.11 10.84 23.27
CA LEU A 406 -13.68 12.18 23.12
C LEU A 406 -12.72 13.16 22.43
N MET A 407 -11.41 12.96 22.55
CA MET A 407 -10.41 13.81 21.90
C MET A 407 -10.38 13.54 20.39
N GLN A 408 -10.41 12.26 19.99
CA GLN A 408 -10.56 11.88 18.57
C GLN A 408 -11.89 12.39 18.01
N LYS A 409 -12.99 12.21 18.74
CA LYS A 409 -14.30 12.74 18.35
C LYS A 409 -14.26 14.24 18.10
N LYS A 410 -13.64 15.00 19.00
CA LYS A 410 -13.48 16.46 18.87
C LYS A 410 -12.61 16.82 17.67
N ARG A 411 -11.51 16.10 17.43
CA ARG A 411 -10.63 16.30 16.25
C ARG A 411 -11.40 16.09 14.95
N LEU A 412 -12.06 14.95 14.78
CA LEU A 412 -12.82 14.61 13.57
C LEU A 412 -14.08 15.47 13.37
N SER A 413 -14.68 15.96 14.46
CA SER A 413 -15.83 16.86 14.39
C SER A 413 -15.44 18.30 14.05
N SER A 414 -14.21 18.71 14.38
CA SER A 414 -13.76 20.07 14.07
C SER A 414 -13.66 20.27 12.55
N ASN A 415 -14.18 21.38 12.03
CA ASN A 415 -14.02 21.78 10.63
C ASN A 415 -12.63 22.38 10.34
N LYS A 416 -11.65 22.12 11.22
CA LYS A 416 -10.33 22.75 11.20
C LYS A 416 -9.26 21.92 10.50
N GLU A 417 -9.57 20.71 10.02
CA GLU A 417 -8.64 20.02 9.13
C GLU A 417 -8.59 20.80 7.81
N GLU A 418 -7.55 21.62 7.70
CA GLU A 418 -7.22 22.34 6.49
C GLU A 418 -6.77 21.29 5.47
N PHE A 419 -7.65 21.02 4.52
CA PHE A 419 -7.39 20.15 3.39
C PHE A 419 -6.34 20.83 2.51
N ASP A 420 -5.06 20.51 2.71
CA ASP A 420 -3.97 21.07 1.91
C ASP A 420 -3.86 20.36 0.55
N ILE A 421 -4.86 20.62 -0.29
CA ILE A 421 -4.92 20.13 -1.66
C ILE A 421 -3.84 20.75 -2.52
N VAL A 422 -3.48 21.99 -2.24
CA VAL A 422 -2.44 22.72 -2.98
C VAL A 422 -1.10 22.01 -2.81
N HIS A 423 -0.73 21.65 -1.58
CA HIS A 423 0.48 20.88 -1.35
C HIS A 423 0.44 19.51 -2.04
N THR A 424 -0.67 18.77 -1.92
CA THR A 424 -0.80 17.46 -2.57
C THR A 424 -0.68 17.56 -4.09
N ILE A 425 -1.26 18.58 -4.73
CA ILE A 425 -1.13 18.78 -6.17
C ILE A 425 0.29 19.21 -6.57
N LYS A 426 0.97 20.01 -5.73
CA LYS A 426 2.40 20.33 -5.92
C LYS A 426 3.33 19.14 -5.75
N LEU A 427 2.92 18.10 -5.02
CA LEU A 427 3.64 16.82 -5.01
C LEU A 427 3.44 16.04 -6.31
N ILE A 428 2.35 16.29 -7.04
CA ILE A 428 2.03 15.61 -8.30
C ILE A 428 2.76 16.30 -9.46
N PHE A 429 2.64 17.63 -9.59
CA PHE A 429 3.22 18.39 -10.70
C PHE A 429 4.31 19.37 -10.23
N ASP A 430 5.36 19.48 -11.05
CA ASP A 430 6.37 20.51 -10.93
C ASP A 430 5.83 21.82 -11.58
N GLY A 431 6.29 22.97 -11.09
CA GLY A 431 5.94 24.28 -11.67
C GLY A 431 4.50 24.78 -11.46
N ILE A 432 3.59 23.98 -10.87
CA ILE A 432 2.19 24.40 -10.68
C ILE A 432 2.06 25.49 -9.61
N THR A 433 1.37 26.58 -9.95
CA THR A 433 1.06 27.66 -9.01
C THR A 433 -0.05 27.23 -8.04
N SER A 434 -0.16 27.93 -6.89
CA SER A 434 -1.24 27.64 -5.93
C SER A 434 -2.63 27.88 -6.51
N GLU A 435 -2.80 28.91 -7.35
CA GLU A 435 -4.07 29.22 -8.02
C GLU A 435 -4.46 28.11 -9.01
N GLN A 436 -3.52 27.69 -9.87
CA GLN A 436 -3.74 26.58 -10.79
C GLN A 436 -4.06 25.27 -10.05
N ALA A 437 -3.42 25.00 -8.91
CA ALA A 437 -3.73 23.83 -8.10
C ALA A 437 -5.17 23.85 -7.55
N VAL A 438 -5.65 25.02 -7.11
CA VAL A 438 -7.05 25.18 -6.66
C VAL A 438 -8.02 24.95 -7.81
N ASP A 439 -7.78 25.55 -8.97
CA ASP A 439 -8.64 25.39 -10.14
C ASP A 439 -8.62 23.96 -10.67
N PHE A 440 -7.45 23.32 -10.66
CA PHE A 440 -7.28 21.92 -11.03
C PHE A 440 -8.17 20.99 -10.20
N TYR A 441 -8.23 21.23 -8.89
CA TYR A 441 -9.07 20.47 -7.97
C TYR A 441 -10.55 20.74 -8.22
N ARG A 442 -10.95 22.02 -8.30
CA ARG A 442 -12.35 22.43 -8.49
C ARG A 442 -12.98 21.85 -9.76
N ASN A 443 -12.20 21.72 -10.83
CA ASN A 443 -12.69 21.17 -12.10
C ASN A 443 -12.95 19.64 -12.06
N ARG A 444 -12.65 18.97 -10.93
CA ARG A 444 -12.73 17.50 -10.78
C ARG A 444 -13.60 17.04 -9.60
N THR A 445 -14.15 17.97 -8.83
CA THR A 445 -15.06 17.73 -7.70
C THR A 445 -16.39 18.40 -7.96
#